data_AF-A0A3E4GSZ6-F1
#
_entry.id   AF-A0A3E4GSZ6-F1
#
_cell.length_a   1.000
_cell.length_b   1.000
_cell.length_c   1.000
_cell.angle_alpha   90.00
_cell.angle_beta   90.00
_cell.angle_gamma   90.00
#
_symmetry.space_group_name_H-M   'P 1'
#
loop_
_entity.id
_entity.type
_entity.pdbx_description
1 polymer ?
#
loop_
_entity_poly.entity_id
_entity_poly.type
_entity_poly.pdbx_seq_one_letter_code
_entity_poly.pdbx_strand_id
1 'polypeptide(L)' 'MPDKDKACIPIIAMTANAFEEDKREAIAAGMNGHIAKPIELDKLLSMLVEVIRQQENC' A
#
# COMPACT_ATOMS: atom_id res chain seq x y z
N MET A 1 7.38 16.36 -1.46
CA MET A 1 8.29 16.27 -0.29
C MET A 1 9.69 16.67 -0.74
N PRO A 2 10.48 17.36 0.09
CA PRO A 2 11.81 17.86 -0.31
C PRO A 2 12.87 16.76 -0.48
N ASP A 3 12.58 15.53 -0.02
CA ASP A 3 13.43 14.35 -0.16
C ASP A 3 12.76 13.38 -1.13
N LYS A 4 13.33 13.24 -2.34
CA LYS A 4 12.77 12.43 -3.43
C LYS A 4 12.84 10.93 -3.10
N ASP A 5 13.90 10.50 -2.42
CA ASP A 5 14.11 9.09 -2.08
C ASP A 5 13.04 8.61 -1.08
N LYS A 6 12.64 9.47 -0.14
CA LYS A 6 11.55 9.18 0.79
C LYS A 6 10.16 9.17 0.14
N ALA A 7 9.96 9.97 -0.91
CA ALA A 7 8.68 10.03 -1.63
C ALA A 7 8.39 8.74 -2.43
N CYS A 8 9.43 7.94 -2.68
CA CYS A 8 9.36 6.68 -3.41
C CYS A 8 9.28 5.46 -2.50
N ILE A 9 9.19 5.64 -1.17
CA ILE A 9 8.98 4.50 -0.27
C ILE A 9 7.52 4.08 -0.38
N PRO A 10 7.22 2.83 -0.79
CA PRO A 10 5.84 2.38 -0.87
C PRO A 10 5.18 2.29 0.50
N ILE A 11 3.93 2.75 0.58
CA ILE A 11 3.12 2.75 1.80
C ILE A 11 1.93 1.83 1.61
N ILE A 12 1.79 0.82 2.49
CA ILE A 12 0.64 -0.09 2.51
C ILE A 12 -0.15 0.17 3.80
N ALA A 13 -1.42 0.56 3.66
CA ALA A 13 -2.32 0.71 4.79
C ALA A 13 -2.72 -0.65 5.34
N MET A 14 -2.72 -0.80 6.67
CA MET A 14 -3.28 -1.97 7.33
C MET A 14 -4.38 -1.57 8.29
N THR A 15 -5.60 -2.02 8.02
CA THR A 15 -6.80 -1.56 8.71
C THR A 15 -7.49 -2.72 9.43
N ALA A 16 -8.29 -2.41 10.46
CA ALA A 16 -9.13 -3.41 11.12
C ALA A 16 -10.39 -3.75 10.29
N ASN A 17 -10.77 -2.89 9.34
CA ASN A 17 -11.93 -3.03 8.47
C ASN A 17 -11.51 -3.10 7.01
N ALA A 18 -12.10 -4.02 6.26
CA ALA A 18 -11.82 -4.22 4.84
C ALA A 18 -12.77 -3.43 3.93
N PHE A 19 -13.35 -2.31 4.40
CA PHE A 19 -14.34 -1.62 3.59
C PHE A 19 -13.70 -1.01 2.35
N GLU A 20 -14.40 -1.10 1.22
CA GLU A 20 -13.94 -0.56 -0.05
C GLU A 20 -13.74 0.97 0.01
N GLU A 21 -14.43 1.65 0.93
CA GLU A 21 -14.25 3.07 1.20
C GLU A 21 -12.87 3.36 1.83
N ASP A 22 -12.48 2.63 2.88
CA ASP A 22 -11.16 2.72 3.51
C ASP A 22 -10.02 2.51 2.50
N LYS A 23 -10.20 1.55 1.58
CA LYS A 23 -9.27 1.28 0.49
C LYS A 23 -9.17 2.45 -0.49
N ARG A 24 -10.31 3.03 -0.89
CA ARG A 24 -10.34 4.17 -1.82
C ARG A 24 -9.70 5.40 -1.20
N GLU A 25 -9.98 5.67 0.07
CA GLU A 25 -9.38 6.79 0.81
C GLU A 25 -7.87 6.62 0.94
N ALA A 26 -7.38 5.43 1.28
CA ALA A 26 -5.96 5.14 1.35
C ALA A 26 -5.24 5.39 0.01
N ILE A 27 -5.84 4.92 -1.10
CA ILE A 27 -5.28 5.13 -2.45
C ILE A 27 -5.32 6.63 -2.82
N ALA A 28 -6.43 7.32 -2.54
CA ALA A 28 -6.57 8.76 -2.81
C ALA A 28 -5.57 9.61 -1.99
N ALA A 29 -5.21 9.16 -0.79
CA ALA A 29 -4.18 9.76 0.05
C ALA A 29 -2.74 9.50 -0.46
N GLY A 30 -2.57 8.70 -1.52
CA GLY A 30 -1.27 8.39 -2.12
C GLY A 30 -0.60 7.12 -1.57
N MET A 31 -1.35 6.25 -0.88
CA MET A 31 -0.83 4.94 -0.47
C MET A 31 -0.86 3.96 -1.65
N ASN A 32 0.09 3.04 -1.67
CA ASN A 32 0.28 2.07 -2.76
C ASN A 32 -0.53 0.78 -2.56
N GLY A 33 -1.04 0.54 -1.36
CA GLY A 33 -1.82 -0.66 -1.06
C GLY A 33 -2.64 -0.52 0.21
N HIS A 34 -3.57 -1.46 0.39
CA HIS A 34 -4.45 -1.55 1.55
C HIS A 34 -4.75 -3.02 1.86
N ILE A 35 -4.50 -3.47 3.10
CA ILE A 35 -4.76 -4.82 3.58
C ILE A 35 -5.56 -4.81 4.89
N ALA A 36 -6.55 -5.69 5.01
CA ALA A 36 -7.34 -5.82 6.22
C ALA A 36 -6.70 -6.80 7.22
N LYS A 37 -6.97 -6.59 8.50
CA LYS A 37 -6.66 -7.55 9.57
C LYS A 37 -7.83 -8.54 9.78
N PRO A 38 -7.56 -9.78 10.23
CA PRO A 38 -6.24 -10.37 10.44
C PRO A 38 -5.50 -10.58 9.12
N ILE A 39 -4.17 -10.39 9.13
CA ILE A 39 -3.36 -10.45 7.92
C ILE A 39 -3.31 -11.89 7.39
N GLU A 40 -3.66 -12.06 6.13
CA GLU A 40 -3.38 -13.28 5.38
C GLU A 40 -2.04 -13.15 4.67
N LEU A 41 -1.09 -14.05 4.99
CA LEU A 41 0.29 -13.94 4.53
C LEU A 41 0.40 -13.96 2.99
N ASP A 42 -0.38 -14.82 2.33
CA ASP A 42 -0.38 -14.92 0.86
C ASP A 42 -0.84 -13.63 0.18
N LYS A 43 -1.83 -12.94 0.78
CA LYS A 43 -2.32 -11.64 0.30
C LYS A 43 -1.28 -10.54 0.51
N LEU A 44 -0.62 -10.53 1.66
CA LEU A 44 0.46 -9.60 1.94
C LEU A 44 1.63 -9.78 0.97
N LEU A 45 2.09 -11.02 0.76
CA LEU A 45 3.20 -11.33 -0.14
C LEU A 45 2.88 -10.91 -1.58
N SER A 46 1.67 -11.22 -2.06
CA SER A 46 1.21 -10.83 -3.39
C SER A 46 1.22 -9.31 -3.56
N MET A 47 0.68 -8.58 -2.57
CA MET A 47 0.66 -7.11 -2.57
C MET A 47 2.06 -6.50 -2.51
N LEU A 48 2.96 -7.06 -1.70
CA LEU A 48 4.35 -6.60 -1.63
C LEU A 48 5.06 -6.76 -2.97
N VAL A 49 4.87 -7.89 -3.66
CA VAL A 49 5.45 -8.12 -4.98
C VAL A 49 4.91 -7.12 -6.01
N GLU A 50 3.60 -6.85 -5.99
CA GLU A 50 2.98 -5.86 -6.88
C GLU A 50 3.52 -4.45 -6.63
N VAL A 51 3.54 -4.03 -5.36
CA VAL A 51 3.92 -2.68 -4.96
C VAL A 51 5.41 -2.42 -5.19
N ILE A 52 6.28 -3.40 -4.91
CA ILE A 52 7.73 -3.27 -5.15
C ILE A 52 8.04 -3.15 -6.65
N ARG A 53 7.36 -3.93 -7.50
CA ARG A 53 7.52 -3.83 -8.97
C ARG A 53 7.15 -2.45 -9.51
N GLN A 54 6.16 -1.79 -8.92
CA GLN A 54 5.73 -0.47 -9.35
C GLN A 54 6.71 0.66 -8.95
N GLN A 55 7.72 0.38 -8.13
CA GLN A 55 8.74 1.35 -7.71
C GLN A 55 9.92 1.47 -8.68
N GLU A 56 9.97 0.68 -9.76
CA GLU A 56 11.02 0.79 -10.79
C GLU A 56 10.98 2.12 -11.57
N ASN A 57 9.94 2.94 -11.37
CA ASN A 57 9.71 4.21 -12.06
C ASN A 57 9.88 5.46 -11.19
N CYS A 58 10.43 5.29 -9.99
CA CYS A 58 10.92 6.33 -9.12
C CYS A 58 12.44 6.48 -9.32
#